data_AF-A0A524LI95-F1
#
_entry.id   AF-A0A524LI95-F1
#
_cell.length_a   1.000
_cell.length_b   1.000
_cell.length_c   1.000
_cell.angle_alpha   90.00
_cell.angle_beta   90.00
_cell.angle_gamma   90.00
#
_symmetry.space_group_name_H-M   'P 1'
#
loop_
_entity.id
_entity.type
_entity.pdbx_description
1 polymer ?
#
loop_
_entity_poly.entity_id
_entity_poly.type
_entity_poly.pdbx_seq_one_letter_code
_entity_poly.pdbx_strand_id
1 'polypeptide(L)'
;MTVEKAETVESQGSSVKSRKAYYAWAGGLIFAVVFTLLIWVVGPFLDPVLGTLLPDSGAEWYFWKLPPPREFMTMLIVWGFYLAHQVSIWGLIYWARKNFNHLVAKPTTGLTSYNWAAIIINVVFIVLHLVQTQIWFDGLAQDMPIWTSQGSVIVMLAFILVIENPSRGLFLGRKMGKPMTARVSGFFRRNHGYIIAWAIIYTFWFHPMAYDPQLLTGFFYMFFLFTQISLAYTVVHTNKGWIVFLESFVGIHAFVVATTTLSQAATGVWVMFSTGFAFLFVFTYMFAFKVRREIKLGVILGYIAALVWIYLPTQFGGYGRDLANLMRMEFLWIPITLYLLAIVFSALAYVYVQRRSSS
;
A
#
# COMPACT_ATOMS: atom_id res chain seq x y z
N MET A 1 50.64 -49.98 13.52
CA MET A 1 49.73 -49.48 14.58
C MET A 1 49.80 -47.96 14.53
N THR A 2 48.91 -47.33 13.75
CA THR A 2 47.67 -46.61 14.20
C THR A 2 48.03 -45.26 14.82
N VAL A 3 47.90 -44.11 14.14
CA VAL A 3 46.68 -43.34 13.74
C VAL A 3 45.72 -43.07 14.91
N GLU A 4 45.64 -41.79 15.33
CA GLU A 4 44.50 -40.99 15.88
C GLU A 4 45.12 -39.82 16.69
N LYS A 5 44.91 -38.51 16.48
CA LYS A 5 43.78 -37.65 16.07
C LYS A 5 42.55 -37.73 17.00
N ALA A 6 42.44 -36.75 17.90
CA ALA A 6 41.19 -36.17 18.43
C ALA A 6 41.58 -34.84 19.13
N GLU A 7 41.34 -33.65 18.59
CA GLU A 7 40.07 -32.90 18.49
C GLU A 7 39.29 -32.80 19.80
N THR A 8 39.24 -31.58 20.37
CA THR A 8 38.17 -31.02 21.24
C THR A 8 38.63 -29.63 21.70
N VAL A 9 37.94 -28.49 21.57
CA VAL A 9 36.61 -28.10 21.11
C VAL A 9 36.72 -26.64 20.65
N GLU A 10 36.46 -26.34 19.37
CA GLU A 10 36.04 -24.99 18.98
C GLU A 10 34.60 -24.82 19.45
N SER A 11 34.38 -23.93 20.42
CA SER A 11 33.04 -23.51 20.80
C SER A 11 32.42 -22.74 19.63
N GLN A 12 31.64 -23.43 18.79
CA GLN A 12 30.72 -22.78 17.88
C GLN A 12 29.65 -22.07 18.71
N GLY A 13 29.90 -20.80 19.03
CA GLY A 13 28.91 -19.91 19.58
C GLY A 13 27.74 -19.82 18.60
N SER A 14 26.57 -20.29 19.03
CA SER A 14 25.31 -20.08 18.33
C SER A 14 25.06 -18.57 18.24
N SER A 15 25.39 -17.95 17.10
CA SER A 15 25.13 -16.51 16.93
C SER A 15 23.63 -16.28 17.01
N VAL A 16 23.19 -15.64 18.10
CA VAL A 16 21.79 -15.27 18.29
C VAL A 16 21.42 -14.32 17.16
N LYS A 17 20.60 -14.77 16.21
CA LYS A 17 20.14 -13.93 15.10
C LYS A 17 19.48 -12.68 15.66
N SER A 18 20.02 -11.52 15.28
CA SER A 18 19.49 -10.19 15.67
C SER A 18 17.99 -10.10 15.39
N ARG A 19 17.21 -9.55 16.31
CA ARG A 19 15.75 -9.31 16.16
C ARG A 19 15.40 -7.85 15.85
N LYS A 20 16.41 -7.00 15.58
CA LYS A 20 16.23 -5.55 15.43
C LYS A 20 15.21 -5.17 14.34
N ALA A 21 15.13 -5.91 13.23
CA ALA A 21 14.13 -5.65 12.19
C ALA A 21 12.69 -5.81 12.71
N TYR A 22 12.43 -6.83 13.53
CA TYR A 22 11.10 -7.05 14.12
C TYR A 22 10.75 -6.01 15.19
N TYR A 23 11.73 -5.56 15.97
CA TYR A 23 11.51 -4.47 16.92
C TYR A 23 11.22 -3.14 16.22
N ALA A 24 11.93 -2.83 15.13
CA ALA A 24 11.64 -1.65 14.31
C ALA A 24 10.25 -1.73 13.65
N TRP A 25 9.85 -2.93 13.20
CA TRP A 25 8.49 -3.16 12.71
C TRP A 25 7.43 -2.90 13.79
N ALA A 26 7.59 -3.49 14.97
CA ALA A 26 6.67 -3.25 16.10
C ALA A 26 6.64 -1.77 16.49
N GLY A 27 7.80 -1.11 16.52
CA GLY A 27 7.90 0.34 16.72
C GLY A 27 7.15 1.14 15.65
N GLY A 28 7.22 0.74 14.38
CA GLY A 28 6.43 1.33 13.30
C GLY A 28 4.92 1.18 13.48
N LEU A 29 4.45 0.03 14.00
CA LEU A 29 3.03 -0.17 14.33
C LEU A 29 2.57 0.73 15.47
N ILE A 30 3.38 0.82 16.54
CA ILE A 30 3.09 1.69 17.69
C ILE A 30 3.08 3.15 17.23
N PHE A 31 4.08 3.55 16.44
CA PHE A 31 4.14 4.88 15.85
C PHE A 31 2.90 5.20 15.02
N ALA A 32 2.44 4.27 14.17
CA ALA A 32 1.23 4.46 13.38
C ALA A 32 0.01 4.78 14.26
N VAL A 33 -0.21 4.00 15.33
CA VAL A 33 -1.32 4.23 16.27
C VAL A 33 -1.17 5.57 16.99
N VAL A 34 -0.01 5.82 17.59
CA VAL A 34 0.25 7.03 18.39
C VAL A 34 0.14 8.29 17.52
N PHE A 35 0.69 8.26 16.31
CA PHE A 35 0.68 9.42 15.43
C PHE A 35 -0.70 9.66 14.82
N THR A 36 -1.46 8.62 14.49
CA THR A 36 -2.88 8.80 14.09
C THR A 36 -3.72 9.37 15.23
N LEU A 37 -3.50 8.93 16.48
CA LEU A 37 -4.14 9.55 17.64
C LEU A 37 -3.70 11.00 17.83
N LEU A 38 -2.43 11.33 17.58
CA LEU A 38 -1.95 12.70 17.61
C LEU A 38 -2.68 13.58 16.59
N ILE A 39 -2.82 13.12 15.32
CA ILE A 39 -3.58 13.83 14.28
C ILE A 39 -5.01 14.10 14.77
N TRP A 40 -5.66 13.08 15.35
CA TRP A 40 -7.01 13.24 15.88
C TRP A 40 -7.09 14.24 17.04
N VAL A 41 -6.13 14.22 17.97
CA VAL A 41 -6.08 15.11 19.14
C VAL A 41 -5.83 16.57 18.75
N VAL A 42 -4.93 16.83 17.80
CA VAL A 42 -4.66 18.21 17.32
C VAL A 42 -5.60 18.64 16.20
N GLY A 43 -6.39 17.70 15.67
CA GLY A 43 -7.34 17.91 14.59
C GLY A 43 -8.30 19.09 14.79
N PRO A 44 -8.95 19.23 15.97
CA PRO A 44 -9.87 20.34 16.22
C PRO A 44 -9.27 21.74 16.05
N PHE A 45 -7.95 21.91 16.08
CA PHE A 45 -7.32 23.20 15.76
C PHE A 45 -7.52 23.60 14.30
N LEU A 46 -7.88 22.66 13.42
CA LEU A 46 -8.22 22.90 12.03
C LEU A 46 -9.68 23.33 11.83
N ASP A 47 -10.56 23.25 12.84
CA ASP A 47 -11.99 23.56 12.71
C ASP A 47 -12.28 24.95 12.10
N PRO A 48 -11.53 26.02 12.44
CA PRO A 48 -11.71 27.31 11.80
C PRO A 48 -11.48 27.26 10.28
N VAL A 49 -10.57 26.41 9.82
CA VAL A 49 -10.28 26.22 8.39
C VAL A 49 -11.29 25.25 7.76
N LEU A 50 -11.59 24.14 8.42
CA LEU A 50 -12.54 23.13 7.95
C LEU A 50 -13.94 23.72 7.76
N GLY A 51 -14.35 24.68 8.59
CA GLY A 51 -15.61 25.42 8.44
C GLY A 51 -15.68 26.31 7.19
N THR A 52 -14.56 26.56 6.51
CA THR A 52 -14.51 27.36 5.26
C THR A 52 -14.54 26.50 4.00
N LEU A 53 -14.45 25.18 4.14
CA LEU A 53 -14.44 24.26 3.00
C LEU A 53 -15.79 24.26 2.29
N LEU A 54 -15.71 24.14 0.96
CA LEU A 54 -16.87 24.15 0.10
C LEU A 54 -17.59 22.80 0.13
N PRO A 55 -18.94 22.76 0.02
CA PRO A 55 -19.72 21.54 0.06
C PRO A 55 -19.27 20.49 -0.96
N ASP A 56 -19.43 19.21 -0.61
CA ASP A 56 -19.13 18.10 -1.51
C ASP A 56 -20.05 18.15 -2.75
N SER A 57 -19.45 18.32 -3.93
CA SER A 57 -20.17 18.43 -5.21
C SER A 57 -20.06 17.16 -6.09
N GLY A 58 -19.66 16.01 -5.53
CA GLY A 58 -19.70 14.71 -6.21
C GLY A 58 -18.33 14.02 -6.36
N ALA A 59 -18.28 12.96 -7.17
CA ALA A 59 -17.13 12.04 -7.22
C ALA A 59 -15.79 12.66 -7.67
N GLU A 60 -15.84 13.75 -8.44
CA GLU A 60 -14.65 14.49 -8.87
C GLU A 60 -14.36 15.70 -7.96
N TRP A 61 -15.26 16.01 -7.03
CA TRP A 61 -15.11 17.12 -6.10
C TRP A 61 -14.20 16.72 -4.96
N TYR A 62 -13.20 17.54 -4.73
CA TYR A 62 -12.31 17.38 -3.59
C TYR A 62 -12.74 18.33 -2.48
N PHE A 63 -13.45 17.80 -1.48
CA PHE A 63 -13.98 18.58 -0.35
C PHE A 63 -12.87 19.21 0.52
N TRP A 64 -11.66 18.63 0.54
CA TRP A 64 -10.57 19.01 1.45
C TRP A 64 -9.57 20.02 0.87
N LYS A 65 -9.97 20.84 -0.12
CA LYS A 65 -9.13 21.94 -0.62
C LYS A 65 -9.65 23.29 -0.16
N LEU A 66 -8.75 24.23 0.06
CA LEU A 66 -9.15 25.60 0.38
C LEU A 66 -9.90 26.22 -0.81
N PRO A 67 -10.97 27.01 -0.54
CA PRO A 67 -11.63 27.78 -1.59
C PRO A 67 -10.66 28.79 -2.23
N PRO A 68 -10.89 29.18 -3.50
CA PRO A 68 -10.10 30.23 -4.13
C PRO A 68 -10.11 31.54 -3.32
N PRO A 69 -9.03 32.35 -3.36
CA PRO A 69 -7.87 32.21 -4.25
C PRO A 69 -6.84 31.19 -3.77
N ARG A 70 -6.16 30.56 -4.73
CA ARG A 70 -5.03 29.66 -4.48
C ARG A 70 -3.82 30.45 -3.99
N GLU A 71 -3.28 30.08 -2.84
CA GLU A 71 -2.11 30.74 -2.25
C GLU A 71 -0.78 30.15 -2.75
N PHE A 72 0.02 30.97 -3.43
CA PHE A 72 1.28 30.53 -4.04
C PHE A 72 2.27 29.98 -3.01
N MET A 73 2.45 30.66 -1.88
CA MET A 73 3.44 30.25 -0.86
C MET A 73 3.07 28.94 -0.20
N THR A 74 1.78 28.73 0.10
CA THR A 74 1.27 27.44 0.60
C THR A 74 1.63 26.33 -0.38
N MET A 75 1.34 26.52 -1.67
CA MET A 75 1.63 25.48 -2.67
C MET A 75 3.13 25.27 -2.89
N LEU A 76 3.94 26.33 -2.84
CA LEU A 76 5.40 26.21 -2.90
C LEU A 76 5.94 25.36 -1.74
N ILE A 77 5.41 25.53 -0.53
CA ILE A 77 5.79 24.76 0.65
C ILE A 77 5.35 23.29 0.50
N VAL A 78 4.11 23.04 0.10
CA VAL A 78 3.58 21.68 -0.09
C VAL A 78 4.37 20.92 -1.16
N TRP A 79 4.56 21.52 -2.34
CA TRP A 79 5.39 20.92 -3.40
C TRP A 79 6.84 20.77 -2.98
N GLY A 80 7.39 21.76 -2.27
CA GLY A 80 8.74 21.73 -1.74
C GLY A 80 8.97 20.54 -0.81
N PHE A 81 8.06 20.31 0.16
CA PHE A 81 8.16 19.17 1.06
C PHE A 81 7.88 17.84 0.37
N TYR A 82 6.91 17.76 -0.54
CA TYR A 82 6.71 16.57 -1.37
C TYR A 82 7.98 16.19 -2.15
N LEU A 83 8.56 17.15 -2.90
CA LEU A 83 9.76 16.92 -3.69
C LEU A 83 10.97 16.59 -2.82
N ALA A 84 11.14 17.29 -1.70
CA ALA A 84 12.22 17.00 -0.76
C ALA A 84 12.09 15.59 -0.18
N HIS A 85 10.88 15.16 0.20
CA HIS A 85 10.61 13.80 0.69
C HIS A 85 10.90 12.76 -0.40
N GLN A 86 10.37 12.98 -1.61
CA GLN A 86 10.49 12.09 -2.76
C GLN A 86 11.95 11.89 -3.18
N VAL A 87 12.68 12.99 -3.35
CA VAL A 87 14.08 12.98 -3.78
C VAL A 87 14.97 12.39 -2.69
N SER A 88 14.70 12.66 -1.40
CA SER A 88 15.45 12.06 -0.29
C SER A 88 15.34 10.53 -0.30
N ILE A 89 14.12 10.00 -0.44
CA ILE A 89 13.90 8.54 -0.48
C ILE A 89 14.45 7.92 -1.76
N TRP A 90 14.29 8.56 -2.92
CA TRP A 90 14.88 8.09 -4.17
C TRP A 90 16.42 8.09 -4.14
N GLY A 91 17.03 9.14 -3.61
CA GLY A 91 18.48 9.23 -3.40
C GLY A 91 18.97 8.12 -2.47
N LEU A 92 18.23 7.85 -1.39
CA LEU A 92 18.53 6.77 -0.46
C LEU A 92 18.39 5.38 -1.12
N ILE A 93 17.36 5.16 -1.95
CA ILE A 93 17.19 3.93 -2.74
C ILE A 93 18.36 3.76 -3.73
N TYR A 94 18.75 4.82 -4.43
CA TYR A 94 19.87 4.79 -5.37
C TYR A 94 21.17 4.40 -4.68
N TRP A 95 21.47 5.04 -3.54
CA TRP A 95 22.63 4.69 -2.73
C TRP A 95 22.56 3.24 -2.22
N ALA A 96 21.41 2.79 -1.71
CA ALA A 96 21.25 1.43 -1.19
C ALA A 96 21.36 0.35 -2.27
N ARG A 97 20.92 0.62 -3.51
CA ARG A 97 21.13 -0.31 -4.63
C ARG A 97 22.60 -0.58 -4.89
N LYS A 98 23.50 0.38 -4.67
CA LYS A 98 24.94 0.19 -4.85
C LYS A 98 25.59 -0.56 -3.68
N ASN A 99 25.13 -0.30 -2.45
CA ASN A 99 25.79 -0.77 -1.23
C ASN A 99 25.20 -2.08 -0.67
N PHE A 100 23.90 -2.33 -0.88
CA PHE A 100 23.15 -3.43 -0.25
C PHE A 100 22.51 -4.41 -1.25
N ASN A 101 22.95 -4.43 -2.51
CA ASN A 101 22.40 -5.34 -3.52
C ASN A 101 22.50 -6.82 -3.10
N HIS A 102 23.53 -7.20 -2.34
CA HIS A 102 23.70 -8.55 -1.82
C HIS A 102 22.57 -8.99 -0.86
N LEU A 103 21.93 -8.05 -0.16
CA LEU A 103 20.81 -8.32 0.76
C LEU A 103 19.48 -8.56 0.05
N VAL A 104 19.38 -8.27 -1.27
CA VAL A 104 18.17 -8.58 -2.06
C VAL A 104 17.94 -10.10 -2.11
N ALA A 105 19.00 -10.89 -2.25
CA ALA A 105 18.92 -12.34 -2.28
C ALA A 105 18.87 -12.96 -0.87
N LYS A 106 19.47 -12.30 0.13
CA LYS A 106 19.56 -12.75 1.52
C LYS A 106 19.22 -11.61 2.48
N PRO A 107 17.93 -11.35 2.73
CA PRO A 107 17.52 -10.27 3.64
C PRO A 107 18.04 -10.48 5.06
N THR A 108 18.43 -9.39 5.72
CA THR A 108 18.97 -9.43 7.09
C THR A 108 17.86 -9.43 8.15
N THR A 109 18.15 -9.96 9.34
CA THR A 109 17.28 -9.82 10.51
C THR A 109 17.64 -8.60 11.37
N GLY A 110 18.78 -7.95 11.07
CA GLY A 110 19.21 -6.69 11.65
C GLY A 110 18.67 -5.46 10.92
N LEU A 111 19.19 -4.29 11.29
CA LEU A 111 18.96 -3.04 10.57
C LEU A 111 20.26 -2.61 9.90
N THR A 112 20.15 -2.08 8.69
CA THR A 112 21.22 -1.45 7.94
C THR A 112 21.18 0.07 8.13
N SER A 113 22.20 0.77 7.65
CA SER A 113 22.18 2.24 7.58
C SER A 113 21.09 2.77 6.64
N TYR A 114 20.68 2.01 5.62
CA TYR A 114 19.48 2.36 4.84
C TYR A 114 18.24 2.42 5.72
N ASN A 115 18.03 1.43 6.59
CA ASN A 115 16.81 1.36 7.39
C ASN A 115 16.72 2.53 8.36
N TRP A 116 17.81 2.86 9.05
CA TRP A 116 17.86 4.01 9.95
C TRP A 116 17.61 5.33 9.21
N ALA A 117 18.27 5.55 8.07
CA ALA A 117 18.06 6.75 7.28
C ALA A 117 16.61 6.87 6.79
N ALA A 118 16.02 5.78 6.29
CA ALA A 118 14.64 5.77 5.81
C ALA A 118 13.63 6.02 6.94
N ILE A 119 13.83 5.43 8.13
CA ILE A 119 13.00 5.72 9.31
C ILE A 119 13.07 7.21 9.66
N ILE A 120 14.28 7.77 9.78
CA ILE A 120 14.48 9.17 10.15
C ILE A 120 13.84 10.10 9.14
N ILE A 121 14.10 9.90 7.84
CA ILE A 121 13.53 10.71 6.77
C ILE A 121 12.00 10.68 6.82
N ASN A 122 11.40 9.48 6.86
CA ASN A 122 9.94 9.34 6.88
C ASN A 122 9.34 10.00 8.15
N VAL A 123 9.92 9.78 9.33
CA VAL A 123 9.43 10.39 10.58
C VAL A 123 9.51 11.92 10.53
N VAL A 124 10.62 12.47 10.04
CA VAL A 124 10.77 13.93 9.86
C VAL A 124 9.68 14.48 8.93
N PHE A 125 9.47 13.86 7.77
CA PHE A 125 8.45 14.35 6.84
C PHE A 125 7.02 14.10 7.31
N ILE A 126 6.77 13.08 8.14
CA ILE A 126 5.47 12.86 8.78
C ILE A 126 5.15 14.00 9.76
N VAL A 127 6.12 14.38 10.60
CA VAL A 127 5.99 15.52 11.51
C VAL A 127 5.87 16.84 10.75
N LEU A 128 6.69 17.05 9.72
CA LEU A 128 6.62 18.25 8.88
C LEU A 128 5.28 18.36 8.17
N HIS A 129 4.68 17.26 7.73
CA HIS A 129 3.37 17.29 7.11
C HIS A 129 2.30 17.70 8.13
N LEU A 130 2.31 17.14 9.34
CA LEU A 130 1.40 17.58 10.40
C LEU A 130 1.53 19.08 10.68
N VAL A 131 2.76 19.57 10.87
CA VAL A 131 3.03 21.00 11.09
C VAL A 131 2.58 21.83 9.89
N GLN A 132 2.84 21.36 8.68
CA GLN A 132 2.44 22.06 7.46
C GLN A 132 0.91 22.19 7.38
N THR A 133 0.16 21.14 7.64
CA THR A 133 -1.31 21.19 7.65
C THR A 133 -1.83 22.11 8.75
N GLN A 134 -1.21 22.15 9.92
CA GLN A 134 -1.65 23.03 11.01
C GLN A 134 -1.43 24.53 10.70
N ILE A 135 -0.44 24.87 9.88
CA ILE A 135 -0.10 26.28 9.58
C ILE A 135 -0.71 26.73 8.24
N TRP A 136 -0.65 25.90 7.20
CA TRP A 136 -1.06 26.24 5.84
C TRP A 136 -2.21 25.40 5.28
N PHE A 137 -2.62 24.34 5.99
CA PHE A 137 -3.68 23.40 5.64
C PHE A 137 -3.48 22.57 4.37
N ASP A 138 -3.45 23.20 3.20
CA ASP A 138 -3.68 22.54 1.90
C ASP A 138 -2.67 21.42 1.56
N GLY A 139 -3.02 20.59 0.56
CA GLY A 139 -2.20 19.49 0.04
C GLY A 139 -2.02 19.57 -1.48
N LEU A 140 -1.37 18.57 -2.10
CA LEU A 140 -1.18 18.57 -3.57
C LEU A 140 -2.50 18.51 -4.33
N ALA A 141 -3.58 18.07 -3.69
CA ALA A 141 -4.92 18.02 -4.25
C ALA A 141 -5.44 19.38 -4.75
N GLN A 142 -4.86 20.50 -4.28
CA GLN A 142 -5.19 21.83 -4.79
C GLN A 142 -4.74 22.03 -6.25
N ASP A 143 -3.67 21.35 -6.67
CA ASP A 143 -3.09 21.44 -8.01
C ASP A 143 -3.34 20.20 -8.87
N MET A 144 -3.71 19.07 -8.25
CA MET A 144 -3.70 17.77 -8.90
C MET A 144 -5.07 17.08 -8.82
N PRO A 145 -5.59 16.52 -9.94
CA PRO A 145 -6.85 15.80 -9.92
C PRO A 145 -6.82 14.56 -9.01
N ILE A 146 -7.92 14.24 -8.34
CA ILE A 146 -8.02 13.10 -7.41
C ILE A 146 -7.63 11.74 -8.03
N TRP A 147 -7.91 11.56 -9.33
CA TRP A 147 -7.59 10.32 -10.04
C TRP A 147 -6.08 10.04 -10.13
N THR A 148 -5.23 11.06 -9.98
CA THR A 148 -3.78 10.88 -9.97
C THR A 148 -3.30 10.17 -8.70
N SER A 149 -3.85 10.54 -7.54
CA SER A 149 -3.57 9.90 -6.26
C SER A 149 -4.07 8.45 -6.26
N GLN A 150 -5.34 8.26 -6.63
CA GLN A 150 -5.94 6.93 -6.77
C GLN A 150 -5.19 6.07 -7.80
N GLY A 151 -4.84 6.67 -8.94
CA GLY A 151 -4.07 6.03 -10.01
C GLY A 151 -2.70 5.55 -9.53
N SER A 152 -2.03 6.31 -8.66
CA SER A 152 -0.73 5.91 -8.10
C SER A 152 -0.83 4.64 -7.24
N VAL A 153 -1.89 4.51 -6.42
CA VAL A 153 -2.17 3.30 -5.63
C VAL A 153 -2.52 2.13 -6.53
N ILE A 154 -3.34 2.34 -7.56
CA ILE A 154 -3.68 1.33 -8.57
C ILE A 154 -2.41 0.80 -9.27
N VAL A 155 -1.51 1.70 -9.69
CA VAL A 155 -0.23 1.33 -10.30
C VAL A 155 0.63 0.52 -9.34
N MET A 156 0.74 0.96 -8.07
CA MET A 156 1.47 0.22 -7.04
C MET A 156 0.93 -1.19 -6.86
N LEU A 157 -0.39 -1.36 -6.69
CA LEU A 157 -1.00 -2.68 -6.50
C LEU A 157 -0.83 -3.58 -7.73
N ALA A 158 -0.99 -3.05 -8.94
CA ALA A 158 -0.73 -3.78 -10.17
C ALA A 158 0.74 -4.24 -10.26
N PHE A 159 1.70 -3.40 -9.85
CA PHE A 159 3.12 -3.78 -9.76
C PHE A 159 3.33 -4.92 -8.76
N ILE A 160 2.70 -4.85 -7.59
CA ILE A 160 2.82 -5.89 -6.55
C ILE A 160 2.24 -7.23 -7.06
N LEU A 161 1.12 -7.22 -7.80
CA LEU A 161 0.59 -8.43 -8.44
C LEU A 161 1.61 -9.09 -9.37
N VAL A 162 2.33 -8.31 -10.17
CA VAL A 162 3.41 -8.81 -11.06
C VAL A 162 4.56 -9.39 -10.24
N ILE A 163 5.00 -8.68 -9.20
CA ILE A 163 6.12 -9.06 -8.33
C ILE A 163 5.84 -10.37 -7.59
N GLU A 164 4.63 -10.54 -7.09
CA GLU A 164 4.22 -11.66 -6.24
C GLU A 164 3.65 -12.85 -7.03
N ASN A 165 3.39 -12.74 -8.34
CA ASN A 165 2.92 -13.86 -9.16
C ASN A 165 3.80 -15.14 -9.02
N PRO A 166 5.15 -15.08 -9.01
CA PRO A 166 5.97 -16.27 -8.79
C PRO A 166 5.77 -16.91 -7.40
N SER A 167 5.34 -16.15 -6.40
CA SER A 167 5.22 -16.55 -5.00
C SER A 167 3.83 -17.15 -4.68
N ARG A 168 2.76 -16.55 -5.23
CA ARG A 168 1.36 -16.88 -4.89
C ARG A 168 0.43 -17.09 -6.09
N GLY A 169 0.90 -16.85 -7.32
CA GLY A 169 0.06 -16.85 -8.51
C GLY A 169 -0.82 -15.59 -8.63
N LEU A 170 -1.57 -15.50 -9.73
CA LEU A 170 -2.45 -14.36 -10.02
C LEU A 170 -3.93 -14.68 -9.80
N PHE A 171 -4.33 -15.95 -9.85
CA PHE A 171 -5.70 -16.39 -9.59
C PHE A 171 -5.72 -17.84 -9.12
N LEU A 172 -6.32 -18.11 -7.96
CA LEU A 172 -6.44 -19.43 -7.34
C LEU A 172 -5.09 -20.17 -7.19
N GLY A 173 -4.03 -19.44 -6.90
CA GLY A 173 -2.68 -20.02 -6.78
C GLY A 173 -1.98 -20.32 -8.11
N ARG A 174 -2.65 -20.11 -9.24
CA ARG A 174 -2.09 -20.38 -10.57
C ARG A 174 -1.17 -19.24 -10.99
N LYS A 175 0.07 -19.60 -11.32
CA LYS A 175 1.07 -18.65 -11.82
C LYS A 175 0.78 -18.35 -13.28
N MET A 176 0.75 -17.07 -13.63
CA MET A 176 0.66 -16.65 -15.02
C MET A 176 2.02 -16.84 -15.70
N GLY A 177 2.02 -17.43 -16.89
CA GLY A 177 3.21 -17.65 -17.73
C GLY A 177 3.58 -16.40 -18.51
N LYS A 178 3.55 -16.46 -19.85
CA LYS A 178 3.70 -15.26 -20.70
C LYS A 178 2.43 -14.40 -20.60
N PRO A 179 2.54 -13.06 -20.46
CA PRO A 179 3.78 -12.26 -20.50
C PRO A 179 4.52 -12.15 -19.14
N MET A 180 3.91 -12.55 -18.03
CA MET A 180 4.43 -12.40 -16.66
C MET A 180 5.46 -13.48 -16.25
N THR A 181 6.47 -13.69 -17.09
CA THR A 181 7.54 -14.66 -16.84
C THR A 181 8.37 -14.29 -15.60
N ALA A 182 9.18 -15.23 -15.09
CA ALA A 182 10.10 -14.98 -13.98
C ALA A 182 11.08 -13.82 -14.28
N ARG A 183 11.50 -13.67 -15.55
CA ARG A 183 12.39 -12.58 -15.98
C ARG A 183 11.70 -11.21 -15.88
N VAL A 184 10.43 -11.14 -16.30
CA VAL A 184 9.60 -9.94 -16.17
C VAL A 184 9.36 -9.62 -14.70
N SER A 185 8.93 -10.61 -13.90
CA SER A 185 8.75 -10.42 -12.45
C SER A 185 10.05 -9.92 -11.78
N GLY A 186 11.22 -10.42 -12.20
CA GLY A 186 12.52 -9.94 -11.75
C GLY A 186 12.83 -8.49 -12.17
N PHE A 187 12.39 -8.04 -13.35
CA PHE A 187 12.51 -6.64 -13.76
C PHE A 187 11.71 -5.72 -12.85
N PHE A 188 10.45 -6.08 -12.54
CA PHE A 188 9.63 -5.31 -11.60
C PHE A 188 10.24 -5.33 -10.20
N ARG A 189 10.68 -6.50 -9.69
CA ARG A 189 11.37 -6.59 -8.39
C ARG A 189 12.63 -5.75 -8.29
N ARG A 190 13.40 -5.58 -9.36
CA ARG A 190 14.57 -4.69 -9.33
C ARG A 190 14.20 -3.21 -9.35
N ASN A 191 13.03 -2.85 -9.89
CA ASN A 191 12.67 -1.45 -10.12
C ASN A 191 11.59 -0.90 -9.17
N HIS A 192 10.86 -1.77 -8.47
CA HIS A 192 9.67 -1.42 -7.68
C HIS A 192 9.92 -0.28 -6.69
N GLY A 193 11.09 -0.23 -6.05
CA GLY A 193 11.39 0.76 -5.01
C GLY A 193 11.12 2.20 -5.46
N TYR A 194 11.45 2.59 -6.69
CA TYR A 194 11.22 3.96 -7.18
C TYR A 194 9.74 4.27 -7.40
N ILE A 195 9.02 3.35 -8.07
CA ILE A 195 7.61 3.52 -8.43
C ILE A 195 6.72 3.44 -7.18
N ILE A 196 6.98 2.48 -6.30
CA ILE A 196 6.21 2.28 -5.07
C ILE A 196 6.49 3.43 -4.09
N ALA A 197 7.74 3.88 -3.95
CA ALA A 197 8.03 5.06 -3.13
C ALA A 197 7.35 6.32 -3.68
N TRP A 198 7.28 6.49 -5.01
CA TRP A 198 6.52 7.58 -5.62
C TRP A 198 5.04 7.52 -5.28
N ALA A 199 4.38 6.39 -5.51
CA ALA A 199 2.96 6.24 -5.22
C ALA A 199 2.64 6.54 -3.75
N ILE A 200 3.48 6.04 -2.83
CA ILE A 200 3.30 6.23 -1.39
C ILE A 200 3.53 7.69 -1.00
N ILE A 201 4.66 8.30 -1.37
CA ILE A 201 4.98 9.68 -0.96
C ILE A 201 4.03 10.68 -1.63
N TYR A 202 3.65 10.44 -2.89
CA TYR A 202 2.68 11.27 -3.60
C TYR A 202 1.31 11.24 -2.92
N THR A 203 0.78 10.04 -2.65
CA THR A 203 -0.51 9.89 -1.94
C THR A 203 -0.44 10.50 -0.54
N PHE A 204 0.69 10.36 0.15
CA PHE A 204 0.89 10.91 1.50
C PHE A 204 0.78 12.43 1.52
N TRP A 205 1.37 13.13 0.55
CA TRP A 205 1.30 14.60 0.44
C TRP A 205 0.08 15.10 -0.35
N PHE A 206 -0.70 14.20 -0.94
CA PHE A 206 -1.86 14.57 -1.75
C PHE A 206 -2.94 15.22 -0.89
N HIS A 207 -3.24 14.61 0.25
CA HIS A 207 -4.24 15.08 1.18
C HIS A 207 -3.63 15.93 2.29
N PRO A 208 -4.32 16.98 2.76
CA PRO A 208 -3.94 17.63 4.01
C PRO A 208 -4.08 16.63 5.16
N MET A 209 -3.27 16.76 6.21
CA MET A 209 -3.33 15.91 7.41
C MET A 209 -4.48 16.30 8.36
N ALA A 210 -5.71 16.37 7.81
CA ALA A 210 -6.92 16.61 8.58
C ALA A 210 -7.42 15.32 9.26
N TYR A 211 -8.43 15.47 10.12
CA TYR A 211 -8.77 14.47 11.15
C TYR A 211 -10.12 13.77 10.94
N ASP A 212 -10.74 13.91 9.77
CA ASP A 212 -11.96 13.17 9.46
C ASP A 212 -11.64 11.66 9.26
N PRO A 213 -12.64 10.76 9.42
CA PRO A 213 -12.39 9.31 9.46
C PRO A 213 -11.69 8.72 8.22
N GLN A 214 -11.98 9.22 7.02
CA GLN A 214 -11.33 8.71 5.82
C GLN A 214 -9.85 9.11 5.79
N LEU A 215 -9.50 10.36 6.14
CA LEU A 215 -8.11 10.79 6.15
C LEU A 215 -7.32 10.11 7.28
N LEU A 216 -7.89 10.00 8.48
CA LEU A 216 -7.22 9.28 9.59
C LEU A 216 -6.89 7.84 9.23
N THR A 217 -7.82 7.11 8.62
CA THR A 217 -7.57 5.72 8.18
C THR A 217 -6.56 5.64 7.03
N GLY A 218 -6.57 6.65 6.15
CA GLY A 218 -5.58 6.82 5.09
C GLY A 218 -4.19 7.00 5.66
N PHE A 219 -3.96 8.00 6.53
CA PHE A 219 -2.66 8.25 7.16
C PHE A 219 -2.18 7.06 8.01
N PHE A 220 -3.08 6.42 8.75
CA PHE A 220 -2.75 5.20 9.48
C PHE A 220 -2.20 4.11 8.56
N TYR A 221 -2.84 3.90 7.40
CA TYR A 221 -2.33 3.00 6.38
C TYR A 221 -1.00 3.46 5.76
N MET A 222 -0.85 4.76 5.50
CA MET A 222 0.40 5.33 4.99
C MET A 222 1.57 5.07 5.93
N PHE A 223 1.37 5.11 7.26
CA PHE A 223 2.41 4.79 8.24
C PHE A 223 2.85 3.32 8.19
N PHE A 224 1.92 2.39 7.91
CA PHE A 224 2.27 1.00 7.62
C PHE A 224 3.09 0.86 6.33
N LEU A 225 2.72 1.59 5.28
CA LEU A 225 3.45 1.60 4.02
C LEU A 225 4.86 2.23 4.16
N PHE A 226 5.00 3.30 4.95
CA PHE A 226 6.31 3.86 5.29
C PHE A 226 7.15 2.88 6.10
N THR A 227 6.54 2.14 7.03
CA THR A 227 7.23 1.05 7.74
C THR A 227 7.75 0.00 6.74
N GLN A 228 6.95 -0.36 5.74
CA GLN A 228 7.37 -1.30 4.69
C GLN A 228 8.54 -0.78 3.84
N ILE A 229 8.53 0.50 3.45
CA ILE A 229 9.67 1.14 2.75
C ILE A 229 10.90 1.15 3.66
N SER A 230 10.75 1.63 4.89
CA SER A 230 11.83 1.80 5.85
C SER A 230 12.53 0.49 6.22
N LEU A 231 11.85 -0.65 6.12
CA LEU A 231 12.39 -1.96 6.43
C LEU A 231 12.90 -2.75 5.22
N ALA A 232 13.06 -2.11 4.05
CA ALA A 232 13.65 -2.79 2.88
C ALA A 232 14.99 -3.46 3.21
N TYR A 233 15.32 -4.53 2.49
CA TYR A 233 16.49 -5.41 2.73
C TYR A 233 16.43 -6.23 4.03
N THR A 234 15.35 -6.14 4.81
CA THR A 234 15.14 -6.99 6.00
C THR A 234 14.16 -8.12 5.72
N VAL A 235 14.16 -9.14 6.59
CA VAL A 235 13.19 -10.25 6.52
C VAL A 235 11.73 -9.79 6.66
N VAL A 236 11.48 -8.65 7.33
CA VAL A 236 10.13 -8.10 7.51
C VAL A 236 9.57 -7.61 6.18
N HIS A 237 10.38 -6.91 5.36
CA HIS A 237 9.94 -6.39 4.07
C HIS A 237 9.50 -7.49 3.10
N THR A 238 10.05 -8.70 3.25
CA THR A 238 9.69 -9.88 2.47
C THR A 238 8.70 -10.81 3.18
N ASN A 239 8.18 -10.43 4.36
CA ASN A 239 7.26 -11.25 5.11
C ASN A 239 5.89 -11.29 4.42
N LYS A 240 5.45 -12.49 4.04
CA LYS A 240 4.20 -12.68 3.29
C LYS A 240 2.95 -12.22 4.05
N GLY A 241 2.90 -12.45 5.36
CA GLY A 241 1.76 -12.02 6.18
C GLY A 241 1.66 -10.50 6.24
N TRP A 242 2.79 -9.83 6.42
CA TRP A 242 2.87 -8.38 6.38
C TRP A 242 2.50 -7.80 5.01
N ILE A 243 3.04 -8.35 3.92
CA ILE A 243 2.70 -7.91 2.55
C ILE A 243 1.19 -8.07 2.27
N VAL A 244 0.62 -9.24 2.56
CA VAL A 244 -0.82 -9.48 2.35
C VAL A 244 -1.67 -8.58 3.24
N PHE A 245 -1.25 -8.32 4.47
CA PHE A 245 -1.92 -7.36 5.35
C PHE A 245 -1.97 -5.97 4.71
N LEU A 246 -0.84 -5.44 4.21
CA LEU A 246 -0.79 -4.14 3.56
C LEU A 246 -1.69 -4.08 2.33
N GLU A 247 -1.62 -5.08 1.44
CA GLU A 247 -2.47 -5.12 0.24
C GLU A 247 -3.96 -5.19 0.57
N SER A 248 -4.32 -5.89 1.66
CA SER A 248 -5.71 -6.01 2.09
C SER A 248 -6.20 -4.76 2.82
N PHE A 249 -5.31 -4.02 3.50
CA PHE A 249 -5.67 -2.82 4.25
C PHE A 249 -6.23 -1.72 3.34
N VAL A 250 -5.82 -1.65 2.07
CA VAL A 250 -6.42 -0.77 1.07
C VAL A 250 -7.94 -0.94 1.01
N GLY A 251 -8.44 -2.18 1.09
CA GLY A 251 -9.87 -2.47 1.09
C GLY A 251 -10.60 -1.92 2.32
N ILE A 252 -9.94 -1.95 3.49
CA ILE A 252 -10.47 -1.38 4.73
C ILE A 252 -10.58 0.14 4.59
N HIS A 253 -9.50 0.80 4.17
CA HIS A 253 -9.50 2.25 3.98
C HIS A 253 -10.50 2.67 2.90
N ALA A 254 -10.58 1.96 1.77
CA ALA A 254 -11.55 2.23 0.71
C ALA A 254 -13.01 2.07 1.18
N PHE A 255 -13.28 1.10 2.05
CA PHE A 255 -14.60 0.97 2.68
C PHE A 255 -14.94 2.17 3.57
N VAL A 256 -13.98 2.65 4.37
CA VAL A 256 -14.17 3.84 5.20
C VAL A 256 -14.46 5.05 4.33
N VAL A 257 -13.62 5.33 3.31
CA VAL A 257 -13.84 6.40 2.33
C VAL A 257 -15.26 6.36 1.76
N ALA A 258 -15.71 5.18 1.32
CA ALA A 258 -17.01 5.05 0.65
C ALA A 258 -18.23 5.07 1.59
N THR A 259 -18.03 4.90 2.90
CA THR A 259 -19.13 4.94 3.89
C THR A 259 -19.17 6.24 4.68
N THR A 260 -18.05 6.96 4.80
CA THR A 260 -17.97 8.21 5.54
C THR A 260 -17.99 9.45 4.67
N THR A 261 -17.75 9.33 3.35
CA THR A 261 -17.91 10.44 2.41
C THR A 261 -19.36 10.54 1.97
N LEU A 262 -20.01 11.68 2.24
CA LEU A 262 -21.46 11.86 2.05
C LEU A 262 -21.90 11.54 0.61
N SER A 263 -21.20 12.05 -0.41
CA SER A 263 -21.51 11.76 -1.82
C SER A 263 -21.36 10.28 -2.19
N GLN A 264 -20.38 9.59 -1.62
CA GLN A 264 -20.13 8.16 -1.91
C GLN A 264 -21.05 7.22 -1.11
N ALA A 265 -21.40 7.60 0.11
CA ALA A 265 -22.32 6.84 0.94
C ALA A 265 -23.71 6.75 0.28
N ALA A 266 -24.18 7.86 -0.30
CA ALA A 266 -25.46 7.93 -1.02
C ALA A 266 -25.51 7.05 -2.28
N THR A 267 -24.38 6.80 -2.93
CA THR A 267 -24.30 5.97 -4.14
C THR A 267 -24.08 4.48 -3.85
N GLY A 268 -23.81 4.12 -2.59
CA GLY A 268 -23.57 2.74 -2.20
C GLY A 268 -22.31 2.13 -2.82
N VAL A 269 -21.32 2.93 -3.20
CA VAL A 269 -20.06 2.50 -3.84
C VAL A 269 -19.21 1.60 -2.91
N TRP A 270 -19.48 1.60 -1.61
CA TRP A 270 -18.84 0.72 -0.64
C TRP A 270 -18.89 -0.76 -1.04
N VAL A 271 -19.94 -1.20 -1.74
CA VAL A 271 -20.07 -2.59 -2.20
C VAL A 271 -19.00 -2.92 -3.23
N MET A 272 -18.81 -2.07 -4.23
CA MET A 272 -17.76 -2.24 -5.25
C MET A 272 -16.38 -2.30 -4.59
N PHE A 273 -16.07 -1.39 -3.66
CA PHE A 273 -14.78 -1.40 -2.94
C PHE A 273 -14.61 -2.65 -2.09
N SER A 274 -15.56 -2.94 -1.21
CA SER A 274 -15.44 -4.04 -0.25
C SER A 274 -15.37 -5.39 -0.96
N THR A 275 -16.29 -5.64 -1.89
CA THR A 275 -16.37 -6.92 -2.59
C THR A 275 -15.25 -7.09 -3.62
N GLY A 276 -14.80 -6.00 -4.26
CA GLY A 276 -13.67 -6.02 -5.19
C GLY A 276 -12.32 -6.24 -4.52
N PHE A 277 -12.03 -5.57 -3.40
CA PHE A 277 -10.81 -5.84 -2.64
C PHE A 277 -10.86 -7.19 -1.91
N ALA A 278 -12.02 -7.58 -1.37
CA ALA A 278 -12.21 -8.92 -0.83
C ALA A 278 -12.00 -10.00 -1.90
N PHE A 279 -12.43 -9.78 -3.14
CA PHE A 279 -12.16 -10.69 -4.24
C PHE A 279 -10.65 -10.91 -4.42
N LEU A 280 -9.85 -9.84 -4.43
CA LEU A 280 -8.39 -9.96 -4.55
C LEU A 280 -7.79 -10.76 -3.39
N PHE A 281 -8.26 -10.54 -2.16
CA PHE A 281 -7.81 -11.34 -1.03
C PHE A 281 -8.15 -12.83 -1.20
N VAL A 282 -9.43 -13.12 -1.48
CA VAL A 282 -9.99 -14.47 -1.58
C VAL A 282 -9.37 -15.22 -2.75
N PHE A 283 -9.28 -14.63 -3.93
CA PHE A 283 -8.86 -15.34 -5.13
C PHE A 283 -7.37 -15.22 -5.43
N THR A 284 -6.63 -14.34 -4.74
CA THR A 284 -5.21 -14.07 -5.04
C THR A 284 -4.33 -14.01 -3.81
N TYR A 285 -4.58 -13.13 -2.85
CA TYR A 285 -3.63 -12.88 -1.76
C TYR A 285 -3.52 -14.06 -0.79
N MET A 286 -4.64 -14.72 -0.44
CA MET A 286 -4.63 -15.84 0.51
C MET A 286 -3.79 -17.04 0.04
N PHE A 287 -3.52 -17.14 -1.27
CA PHE A 287 -2.68 -18.19 -1.85
C PHE A 287 -1.19 -18.00 -1.58
N ALA A 288 -0.79 -16.85 -1.02
CA ALA A 288 0.56 -16.66 -0.49
C ALA A 288 0.82 -17.55 0.75
N PHE A 289 -0.24 -17.93 1.46
CA PHE A 289 -0.18 -18.75 2.66
C PHE A 289 -0.26 -20.25 2.37
N LYS A 290 0.52 -21.02 3.12
CA LYS A 290 0.45 -22.49 3.16
C LYS A 290 -0.61 -22.95 4.16
N VAL A 291 -1.85 -22.55 3.95
CA VAL A 291 -3.00 -22.98 4.77
C VAL A 291 -3.73 -24.15 4.12
N ARG A 292 -4.43 -24.94 4.96
CA ARG A 292 -5.20 -26.11 4.53
C ARG A 292 -6.29 -25.73 3.52
N ARG A 293 -6.66 -26.65 2.64
CA ARG A 293 -7.61 -26.40 1.54
C ARG A 293 -9.00 -26.05 2.07
N GLU A 294 -9.39 -26.62 3.19
CA GLU A 294 -10.70 -26.43 3.84
C GLU A 294 -10.85 -24.98 4.31
N ILE A 295 -9.77 -24.38 4.84
CA ILE A 295 -9.77 -22.96 5.25
C ILE A 295 -9.97 -22.07 4.02
N LYS A 296 -9.25 -22.36 2.92
CA LYS A 296 -9.40 -21.61 1.65
C LYS A 296 -10.82 -21.72 1.11
N LEU A 297 -11.39 -22.93 1.11
CA LEU A 297 -12.77 -23.17 0.69
C LEU A 297 -13.76 -22.44 1.59
N GLY A 298 -13.57 -22.47 2.91
CA GLY A 298 -14.41 -21.73 3.86
C GLY A 298 -14.38 -20.22 3.59
N VAL A 299 -13.22 -19.64 3.30
CA VAL A 299 -13.08 -18.21 2.94
C VAL A 299 -13.78 -17.91 1.61
N ILE A 300 -13.64 -18.76 0.59
CA ILE A 300 -14.34 -18.60 -0.70
C ILE A 300 -15.86 -18.69 -0.51
N LEU A 301 -16.34 -19.68 0.25
CA LEU A 301 -17.77 -19.85 0.54
C LEU A 301 -18.31 -18.67 1.34
N GLY A 302 -17.56 -18.16 2.32
CA GLY A 302 -17.91 -16.95 3.06
C GLY A 302 -18.04 -15.71 2.17
N TYR A 303 -17.12 -15.55 1.21
CA TYR A 303 -17.20 -14.47 0.22
C TYR A 303 -18.44 -14.60 -0.67
N ILE A 304 -18.73 -15.81 -1.18
CA ILE A 304 -19.94 -16.06 -2.00
C ILE A 304 -21.20 -15.81 -1.18
N ALA A 305 -21.26 -16.28 0.06
CA ALA A 305 -22.39 -16.05 0.95
C ALA A 305 -22.60 -14.56 1.24
N ALA A 306 -21.52 -13.79 1.44
CA ALA A 306 -21.60 -12.33 1.59
C ALA A 306 -22.14 -11.65 0.33
N LEU A 307 -21.69 -12.06 -0.86
CA LEU A 307 -22.25 -11.55 -2.12
C LEU A 307 -23.73 -11.88 -2.26
N VAL A 308 -24.14 -13.12 -2.00
CA VAL A 308 -25.54 -13.53 -2.03
C VAL A 308 -26.34 -12.67 -1.05
N TRP A 309 -25.87 -12.50 0.18
CA TRP A 309 -26.53 -11.67 1.19
C TRP A 309 -26.67 -10.21 0.75
N ILE A 310 -25.67 -9.62 0.08
CA ILE A 310 -25.71 -8.23 -0.41
C ILE A 310 -26.86 -8.01 -1.40
N TYR A 311 -27.07 -8.95 -2.32
CA TYR A 311 -28.10 -8.82 -3.38
C TYR A 311 -29.43 -9.52 -3.05
N LEU A 312 -29.48 -10.28 -1.95
CA LEU A 312 -30.71 -10.90 -1.49
C LEU A 312 -31.67 -9.79 -0.99
N PRO A 313 -32.96 -9.80 -1.40
CA PRO A 313 -33.94 -8.83 -0.93
C PRO A 313 -34.07 -8.82 0.60
N THR A 314 -34.38 -7.64 1.17
CA THR A 314 -34.51 -7.44 2.63
C THR A 314 -35.58 -8.32 3.27
N GLN A 315 -36.66 -8.62 2.54
CA GLN A 315 -37.73 -9.54 2.98
C GLN A 315 -37.25 -10.98 3.24
N PHE A 316 -36.08 -11.36 2.70
CA PHE A 316 -35.44 -12.65 2.92
C PHE A 316 -34.20 -12.54 3.84
N GLY A 317 -34.01 -11.40 4.52
CA GLY A 317 -32.89 -11.16 5.45
C GLY A 317 -31.59 -10.70 4.80
N GLY A 318 -31.61 -10.35 3.51
CA GLY A 318 -30.47 -9.77 2.80
C GLY A 318 -30.36 -8.25 2.93
N TYR A 319 -29.31 -7.67 2.34
CA TYR A 319 -29.10 -6.21 2.31
C TYR A 319 -30.00 -5.51 1.26
N GLY A 320 -30.43 -6.22 0.20
CA GLY A 320 -31.35 -5.70 -0.80
C GLY A 320 -30.73 -4.75 -1.83
N ARG A 321 -29.44 -4.93 -2.19
CA ARG A 321 -28.84 -4.16 -3.29
C ARG A 321 -29.50 -4.52 -4.62
N ASP A 322 -29.80 -3.50 -5.42
CA ASP A 322 -30.39 -3.69 -6.75
C ASP A 322 -29.54 -4.64 -7.63
N LEU A 323 -30.21 -5.67 -8.15
CA LEU A 323 -29.64 -6.70 -9.02
C LEU A 323 -29.03 -6.11 -10.30
N ALA A 324 -29.47 -4.93 -10.75
CA ALA A 324 -28.82 -4.24 -11.86
C ALA A 324 -27.31 -4.03 -11.61
N ASN A 325 -26.89 -3.81 -10.35
CA ASN A 325 -25.48 -3.67 -10.01
C ASN A 325 -24.70 -5.00 -10.07
N LEU A 326 -25.35 -6.11 -9.69
CA LEU A 326 -24.80 -7.45 -9.86
C LEU A 326 -24.60 -7.79 -11.34
N MET A 327 -25.60 -7.46 -12.17
CA MET A 327 -25.54 -7.68 -13.63
C MET A 327 -24.45 -6.84 -14.32
N ARG A 328 -24.13 -5.66 -13.76
CA ARG A 328 -22.95 -4.85 -14.17
C ARG A 328 -21.62 -5.37 -13.62
N MET A 329 -21.64 -6.44 -12.83
CA MET A 329 -20.47 -7.06 -12.22
C MET A 329 -19.61 -6.09 -11.40
N GLU A 330 -20.23 -5.18 -10.64
CA GLU A 330 -19.50 -4.16 -9.87
C GLU A 330 -18.44 -4.77 -8.92
N PHE A 331 -18.72 -5.97 -8.38
CA PHE A 331 -17.80 -6.71 -7.52
C PHE A 331 -16.52 -7.17 -8.22
N LEU A 332 -16.50 -7.14 -9.57
CA LEU A 332 -15.35 -7.45 -10.40
C LEU A 332 -14.60 -6.23 -10.93
N TRP A 333 -15.10 -5.00 -10.76
CA TRP A 333 -14.46 -3.83 -11.39
C TRP A 333 -13.02 -3.62 -10.92
N ILE A 334 -12.77 -3.71 -9.61
CA ILE A 334 -11.43 -3.59 -9.03
C ILE A 334 -10.50 -4.73 -9.48
N PRO A 335 -10.85 -6.03 -9.32
CA PRO A 335 -9.97 -7.10 -9.76
C PRO A 335 -9.74 -7.10 -11.27
N ILE A 336 -10.75 -6.77 -12.09
CA ILE A 336 -10.56 -6.61 -13.54
C ILE A 336 -9.53 -5.52 -13.82
N THR A 337 -9.68 -4.32 -13.24
CA THR A 337 -8.74 -3.21 -13.46
C THR A 337 -7.32 -3.60 -13.04
N LEU A 338 -7.13 -4.19 -11.85
CA LEU A 338 -5.79 -4.54 -11.39
C LEU A 338 -5.15 -5.68 -12.19
N TYR A 339 -5.92 -6.72 -12.55
CA TYR A 339 -5.39 -7.81 -13.38
C TYR A 339 -5.06 -7.34 -14.79
N LEU A 340 -5.92 -6.54 -15.42
CA LEU A 340 -5.67 -5.99 -16.75
C LEU A 340 -4.41 -5.13 -16.74
N LEU A 341 -4.26 -4.21 -15.78
CA LEU A 341 -3.06 -3.39 -15.68
C LEU A 341 -1.80 -4.22 -15.41
N ALA A 342 -1.87 -5.23 -14.53
CA ALA A 342 -0.75 -6.13 -14.29
C ALA A 342 -0.34 -6.90 -15.56
N ILE A 343 -1.31 -7.34 -16.38
CA ILE A 343 -1.07 -7.99 -17.67
C ILE A 343 -0.45 -7.01 -18.67
N VAL A 344 -1.00 -5.80 -18.81
CA VAL A 344 -0.49 -4.76 -19.72
C VAL A 344 0.94 -4.38 -19.37
N PHE A 345 1.22 -4.07 -18.09
CA PHE A 345 2.57 -3.76 -17.63
C PHE A 345 3.53 -4.92 -17.86
N SER A 346 3.08 -6.16 -17.62
CA SER A 346 3.89 -7.35 -17.91
C SER A 346 4.16 -7.52 -19.40
N ALA A 347 3.20 -7.25 -20.27
CA ALA A 347 3.35 -7.35 -21.72
C ALA A 347 4.36 -6.31 -22.25
N LEU A 348 4.25 -5.06 -21.81
CA LEU A 348 5.20 -4.00 -22.17
C LEU A 348 6.61 -4.34 -21.71
N ALA A 349 6.77 -4.77 -20.46
CA ALA A 349 8.06 -5.19 -19.92
C ALA A 349 8.61 -6.44 -20.61
N TYR A 350 7.74 -7.39 -21.00
CA TYR A 350 8.12 -8.59 -21.73
C TYR A 350 8.74 -8.24 -23.09
N VAL A 351 8.09 -7.37 -23.87
CA VAL A 351 8.61 -6.89 -25.16
C VAL A 351 9.94 -6.17 -24.96
N TYR A 352 10.03 -5.27 -23.98
CA TYR A 352 11.26 -4.54 -23.68
C TYR A 352 12.43 -5.48 -23.32
N VAL A 353 12.19 -6.43 -22.42
CA VAL A 353 13.19 -7.38 -21.95
C VAL A 353 13.62 -8.35 -23.05
N GLN A 354 12.71 -8.76 -23.95
CA GLN A 354 13.05 -9.59 -25.10
C GLN A 354 13.97 -8.86 -26.07
N ARG A 355 13.64 -7.61 -26.44
CA ARG A 355 14.45 -6.80 -27.38
C ARG A 355 15.89 -6.61 -26.92
N ARG A 356 16.10 -6.45 -25.60
CA ARG A 356 17.44 -6.35 -25.01
C ARG A 356 18.21 -7.66 -24.91
N SER A 357 17.56 -8.82 -25.08
CA SER A 357 18.26 -10.11 -25.13
C SER A 357 18.62 -10.57 -26.54
N SER A 358 18.07 -9.91 -27.56
CA SER A 358 18.38 -10.14 -28.98
C SER A 358 19.39 -9.13 -29.55
N SER A 359 19.72 -8.09 -28.79
CA SER A 359 20.82 -7.15 -29.02
C SER A 359 21.99 -7.50 -28.13
#